data_AF-A0A937GTZ3-F1
#
_entry.id   AF-A0A937GTZ3-F1
#
_cell.length_a   1.000
_cell.length_b   1.000
_cell.length_c   1.000
_cell.angle_alpha   90.00
_cell.angle_beta   90.00
_cell.angle_gamma   90.00
#
_symmetry.space_group_name_H-M   'P 1'
#
loop_
_entity.id
_entity.type
_entity.pdbx_description
1 polymer ?
#
loop_
_entity_poly.entity_id
_entity_poly.type
_entity_poly.pdbx_seq_one_letter_code
_entity_poly.pdbx_strand_id
1 'polypeptide(L)'
;KSHSYFEGEADQNLQFKDALTEEELWVWIRTQPDLLPQGTLELLPSFEFLRLKHKPLQLYPAEAVLEQNDTLHTYSLTYTELQRKLSISFTKEAPHTILGWTEEDLKNPNQTTRAQIKKTVKLPYWKLNNLGDERFRDSLGLN
;
A
#
# COMPACT_ATOMS: atom_id res chain seq x y z
N LYS A 1 17.24 -6.46 15.94
CA LYS A 1 17.98 -7.58 15.32
C LYS A 1 17.03 -8.31 14.40
N SER A 2 17.25 -8.22 13.10
CA SER A 2 16.49 -8.92 12.07
C SER A 2 17.21 -10.23 11.78
N HIS A 3 16.57 -11.37 12.07
CA HIS A 3 17.11 -12.70 11.73
C HIS A 3 16.50 -13.14 10.39
N SER A 4 17.23 -12.91 9.29
CA SER A 4 16.91 -13.45 7.96
C SER A 4 17.80 -14.66 7.67
N TYR A 5 17.23 -15.72 7.09
CA TYR A 5 17.96 -16.91 6.65
C TYR A 5 18.70 -16.72 5.33
N PHE A 6 18.56 -15.55 4.68
CA PHE A 6 19.33 -15.20 3.48
C PHE A 6 20.66 -14.56 3.88
N GLU A 7 21.75 -15.16 3.39
CA GLU A 7 23.14 -14.94 3.80
C GLU A 7 23.65 -13.49 3.67
N GLY A 8 22.93 -12.60 2.95
CA GLY A 8 23.27 -11.19 2.76
C GLY A 8 22.34 -10.17 3.46
N GLU A 9 21.26 -10.60 4.10
CA GLU A 9 20.20 -9.71 4.66
C GLU A 9 20.07 -9.79 6.19
N ALA A 10 20.90 -10.60 6.86
CA ALA A 10 20.87 -10.76 8.31
C ALA A 10 21.55 -9.59 9.06
N ASP A 11 21.05 -9.28 10.26
CA ASP A 11 21.69 -8.39 11.25
C ASP A 11 21.99 -6.94 10.81
N GLN A 12 21.01 -6.26 10.20
CA GLN A 12 21.08 -4.81 10.00
C GLN A 12 20.64 -4.04 11.26
N ASN A 13 21.42 -3.03 11.64
CA ASN A 13 21.12 -2.11 12.75
C ASN A 13 20.82 -0.72 12.19
N LEU A 14 19.59 -0.53 11.73
CA LEU A 14 19.15 0.69 11.06
C LEU A 14 18.53 1.66 12.07
N GLN A 15 18.94 2.92 12.03
CA GLN A 15 18.32 4.02 12.77
C GLN A 15 17.87 5.06 11.75
N PHE A 16 16.55 5.17 11.55
CA PHE A 16 15.96 6.23 10.76
C PHE A 16 15.50 7.33 11.71
N LYS A 17 15.90 8.58 11.43
CA LYS A 17 15.44 9.75 12.19
C LYS A 17 14.26 10.32 11.42
N ASP A 18 13.06 10.28 12.02
CA ASP A 18 11.82 10.90 11.53
C ASP A 18 11.54 10.70 10.02
N ALA A 19 11.59 9.46 9.54
CA ALA A 19 11.34 9.13 8.15
C ALA A 19 9.91 8.60 7.94
N LEU A 20 9.23 9.10 6.91
CA LEU A 20 7.88 8.69 6.55
C LEU A 20 7.91 7.34 5.81
N THR A 21 7.00 6.43 6.15
CA THR A 21 6.88 5.12 5.49
C THR A 21 5.69 5.07 4.54
N GLU A 22 5.72 4.14 3.58
CA GLU A 22 4.55 3.88 2.74
C GLU A 22 3.32 3.49 3.56
N GLU A 23 3.50 2.70 4.62
CA GLU A 23 2.44 2.24 5.50
C GLU A 23 1.73 3.40 6.21
N GLU A 24 2.47 4.44 6.61
CA GLU A 24 1.89 5.65 7.19
C GLU A 24 1.02 6.39 6.17
N LEU A 25 1.44 6.46 4.90
CA LEU A 25 0.65 7.06 3.82
C LEU A 25 -0.68 6.33 3.62
N TRP A 26 -0.68 4.99 3.70
CA TRP A 26 -1.93 4.19 3.67
C TRP A 26 -2.88 4.52 4.82
N VAL A 27 -2.34 4.78 6.02
CA VAL A 27 -3.14 5.22 7.17
C VAL A 27 -3.67 6.63 6.96
N TRP A 28 -2.84 7.55 6.48
CA TRP A 28 -3.22 8.94 6.25
C TRP A 28 -4.30 9.06 5.18
N ILE A 29 -4.23 8.29 4.09
CA ILE A 29 -5.30 8.23 3.07
C ILE A 29 -6.67 7.99 3.71
N ARG A 30 -6.75 7.12 4.72
CA ARG A 30 -8.02 6.72 5.34
C ARG A 30 -8.49 7.66 6.44
N THR A 31 -7.58 8.40 7.06
CA THR A 31 -7.83 9.16 8.30
C THR A 31 -7.73 10.66 8.12
N GLN A 32 -6.78 11.12 7.30
CA GLN A 32 -6.44 12.53 7.08
C GLN A 32 -5.82 12.75 5.69
N PRO A 33 -6.56 12.50 4.59
CA PRO A 33 -6.01 12.60 3.24
C PRO A 33 -5.54 14.01 2.86
N ASP A 34 -6.06 15.04 3.54
CA ASP A 34 -5.66 16.45 3.33
C ASP A 34 -4.20 16.72 3.76
N LEU A 35 -3.60 15.84 4.57
CA LEU A 35 -2.21 15.96 5.03
C LEU A 35 -1.23 15.13 4.20
N LEU A 36 -1.68 14.53 3.10
CA LEU A 36 -0.80 13.76 2.22
C LEU A 36 0.27 14.67 1.60
N PRO A 37 1.57 14.35 1.79
CA PRO A 37 2.65 15.15 1.24
C PRO A 37 2.67 15.01 -0.29
N GLN A 38 3.15 16.05 -0.98
CA GLN A 38 3.24 16.09 -2.44
C GLN A 38 4.60 16.64 -2.85
N GLY A 39 5.04 16.33 -4.07
CA GLY A 39 6.36 16.64 -4.58
C GLY A 39 7.39 15.57 -4.22
N THR A 40 8.67 15.96 -4.17
CA THR A 40 9.77 15.03 -3.90
C THR A 40 9.92 14.77 -2.39
N LEU A 41 9.86 13.50 -1.99
CA LEU A 41 9.89 13.03 -0.61
C LEU A 41 11.00 11.97 -0.44
N GLU A 42 11.58 11.85 0.75
CA GLU A 42 12.33 10.65 1.14
C GLU A 42 11.39 9.71 1.90
N LEU A 43 11.16 8.51 1.35
CA LEU A 43 10.25 7.52 1.92
C LEU A 43 10.96 6.20 2.17
N LEU A 44 10.54 5.50 3.21
CA LEU A 44 10.80 4.07 3.33
C LEU A 44 9.74 3.30 2.51
N PRO A 45 10.13 2.61 1.43
CA PRO A 45 9.19 1.81 0.65
C PRO A 45 8.66 0.63 1.46
N SER A 46 7.57 0.02 0.99
CA SER A 46 6.98 -1.11 1.70
C SER A 46 7.98 -2.26 1.91
N PHE A 47 7.95 -2.83 3.11
CA PHE A 47 8.85 -3.93 3.45
C PHE A 47 8.63 -5.15 2.55
N GLU A 48 7.39 -5.39 2.12
CA GLU A 48 7.05 -6.45 1.19
C GLU A 48 7.77 -6.26 -0.15
N PHE A 49 7.72 -5.06 -0.72
CA PHE A 49 8.39 -4.77 -1.99
C PHE A 49 9.90 -4.95 -1.88
N LEU A 50 10.51 -4.36 -0.85
CA LEU A 50 11.97 -4.40 -0.66
C LEU A 50 12.47 -5.84 -0.53
N ARG A 51 11.78 -6.68 0.26
CA ARG A 51 12.14 -8.09 0.41
C ARG A 51 11.90 -8.89 -0.85
N LEU A 52 10.74 -8.75 -1.50
CA LEU A 52 10.40 -9.51 -2.71
C LEU A 52 11.33 -9.20 -3.89
N LYS A 53 11.81 -7.95 -3.98
CA LYS A 53 12.72 -7.50 -5.05
C LYS A 53 14.18 -7.47 -4.62
N HIS A 54 14.52 -7.98 -3.43
CA HIS A 54 15.86 -7.98 -2.84
C HIS A 54 16.56 -6.62 -2.96
N LYS A 55 15.86 -5.57 -2.52
CA LYS A 55 16.36 -4.19 -2.48
C LYS A 55 16.84 -3.85 -1.07
N PRO A 56 17.90 -3.04 -0.93
CA PRO A 56 18.41 -2.66 0.38
C PRO A 56 17.34 -1.90 1.17
N LEU A 57 17.29 -2.15 2.47
CA LEU A 57 16.36 -1.48 3.37
C LEU A 57 16.89 -0.09 3.73
N GLN A 58 16.46 0.92 2.97
CA GLN A 58 16.85 2.32 3.13
C GLN A 58 15.74 3.26 2.65
N LEU A 59 15.92 4.55 2.90
CA LEU A 59 15.05 5.58 2.32
C LEU A 59 15.37 5.74 0.84
N TYR A 60 14.32 5.99 0.05
CA TYR A 60 14.42 6.26 -1.37
C TYR A 60 13.69 7.56 -1.70
N PRO A 61 14.24 8.38 -2.61
CA PRO A 61 13.51 9.53 -3.13
C PRO A 61 12.31 9.05 -3.96
N ALA A 62 11.15 9.63 -3.70
CA ALA A 62 9.90 9.36 -4.36
C ALA A 62 9.24 10.67 -4.78
N GLU A 63 8.64 10.71 -5.96
CA GLU A 63 7.75 11.80 -6.37
C GLU A 63 6.31 11.44 -6.03
N ALA A 64 5.67 12.25 -5.19
CA ALA A 64 4.31 12.07 -4.73
C ALA A 64 3.34 13.06 -5.38
N VAL A 65 2.23 12.55 -5.91
CA VAL A 65 1.20 13.36 -6.58
C VAL A 65 -0.18 12.94 -6.09
N LEU A 66 -0.99 13.91 -5.69
CA LEU A 66 -2.41 13.70 -5.37
C LEU A 66 -3.29 14.25 -6.50
N GLU A 67 -3.94 13.37 -7.23
CA GLU A 67 -4.92 13.71 -8.25
C GLU A 67 -6.33 13.69 -7.65
N GLN A 68 -7.04 14.83 -7.75
CA GLN A 68 -8.39 14.97 -7.20
C GLN A 68 -9.42 15.08 -8.32
N ASN A 69 -10.27 14.06 -8.45
CA ASN A 69 -11.45 14.09 -9.32
C ASN A 69 -12.73 14.32 -8.49
N ASP A 70 -13.86 14.49 -9.16
CA ASP A 70 -15.15 14.82 -8.52
C ASP A 70 -15.58 13.79 -7.47
N THR A 71 -15.34 12.50 -7.73
CA THR A 71 -15.78 11.38 -6.89
C THR A 71 -14.63 10.60 -6.24
N LEU A 72 -13.47 10.57 -6.90
CA LEU A 72 -12.33 9.73 -6.53
C LEU A 72 -11.05 10.56 -6.45
N HIS A 73 -10.18 10.16 -5.53
CA HIS A 73 -8.83 10.69 -5.44
C HIS A 73 -7.85 9.55 -5.74
N THR A 74 -6.74 9.89 -6.39
CA THR A 74 -5.65 8.96 -6.67
C THR A 74 -4.36 9.56 -6.14
N TYR A 75 -3.73 8.86 -5.19
CA TYR A 75 -2.42 9.22 -4.69
C TYR A 75 -1.37 8.33 -5.31
N SER A 76 -0.38 8.93 -5.95
CA SER A 76 0.66 8.22 -6.70
C SER A 76 2.04 8.48 -6.12
N LEU A 77 2.84 7.43 -5.97
CA LEU A 77 4.26 7.48 -5.60
C LEU A 77 5.09 6.92 -6.75
N THR A 78 6.05 7.70 -7.23
CA THR A 78 6.97 7.28 -8.30
C THR A 78 8.39 7.21 -7.76
N TYR A 79 8.95 6.00 -7.71
CA TYR A 79 10.33 5.74 -7.32
C TYR A 79 11.19 5.52 -8.56
N THR A 80 11.92 6.55 -8.98
CA THR A 80 12.80 6.48 -10.15
C THR A 80 13.91 5.45 -9.96
N GLU A 81 14.53 5.39 -8.78
CA GLU A 81 15.62 4.44 -8.51
C GLU A 81 15.15 2.98 -8.47
N LEU A 82 13.96 2.75 -7.88
CA LEU A 82 13.37 1.42 -7.78
C LEU A 82 12.64 1.00 -9.06
N GLN A 83 12.45 1.93 -10.00
CA GLN A 83 11.69 1.74 -11.23
C GLN A 83 10.29 1.22 -10.93
N ARG A 84 9.63 1.86 -9.97
CA ARG A 84 8.33 1.45 -9.43
C ARG A 84 7.41 2.65 -9.37
N LYS A 85 6.15 2.46 -9.75
CA LYS A 85 5.08 3.42 -9.50
C LYS A 85 3.95 2.73 -8.75
N LEU A 86 3.53 3.31 -7.64
CA LEU A 86 2.37 2.86 -6.86
C LEU A 86 1.27 3.92 -6.99
N SER A 87 0.07 3.50 -7.40
CA SER A 87 -1.11 4.38 -7.51
C SER A 87 -2.23 3.82 -6.65
N ILE A 88 -2.76 4.62 -5.73
CA ILE A 88 -3.78 4.23 -4.76
C ILE A 88 -5.04 5.06 -5.01
N SER A 89 -6.15 4.39 -5.32
CA SER A 89 -7.43 5.06 -5.58
C SER A 89 -8.38 4.92 -4.40
N PHE A 90 -8.96 6.03 -3.95
CA PHE A 90 -9.86 6.08 -2.79
C PHE A 90 -11.00 7.08 -2.98
N THR A 91 -12.07 6.92 -2.19
CA THR A 91 -13.23 7.81 -2.25
C THR A 91 -12.93 9.18 -1.65
N LYS A 92 -13.46 10.24 -2.25
CA LYS A 92 -13.38 11.60 -1.70
C LYS A 92 -14.07 11.72 -0.34
N GLU A 93 -15.19 11.05 -0.14
CA GLU A 93 -15.95 11.15 1.12
C GLU A 93 -15.41 10.22 2.20
N ALA A 94 -15.47 10.68 3.46
CA ALA A 94 -15.14 9.88 4.63
C ALA A 94 -16.05 8.63 4.68
N PRO A 95 -15.50 7.43 4.95
CA PRO A 95 -14.19 7.15 5.56
C PRO A 95 -13.05 6.92 4.55
N HIS A 96 -13.05 7.61 3.40
CA HIS A 96 -12.00 7.56 2.37
C HIS A 96 -11.65 6.13 1.98
N THR A 97 -12.67 5.39 1.57
CA THR A 97 -12.54 3.97 1.27
C THR A 97 -11.57 3.79 0.11
N ILE A 98 -10.45 3.10 0.36
CA ILE A 98 -9.53 2.66 -0.68
C ILE A 98 -10.25 1.64 -1.55
N LEU A 99 -10.45 1.96 -2.83
CA LEU A 99 -11.11 1.09 -3.79
C LEU A 99 -10.14 0.10 -4.43
N GLY A 100 -8.86 0.44 -4.48
CA GLY A 100 -7.83 -0.41 -5.05
C GLY A 100 -6.52 0.31 -5.22
N TRP A 101 -5.54 -0.43 -5.72
CA TRP A 101 -4.22 0.08 -6.04
C TRP A 101 -3.63 -0.66 -7.23
N THR A 102 -2.69 0.01 -7.89
CA THR A 102 -1.91 -0.52 -9.00
C THR A 102 -0.44 -0.24 -8.73
N GLU A 103 0.39 -1.27 -8.80
CA GLU A 103 1.85 -1.19 -8.76
C GLU A 103 2.41 -1.57 -10.13
N GLU A 104 3.17 -0.67 -10.74
CA GLU A 104 3.75 -0.80 -12.07
C GLU A 104 5.28 -0.85 -11.99
N ASP A 105 5.90 -1.80 -12.68
CA ASP A 105 7.34 -1.80 -12.95
C ASP A 105 7.63 -0.87 -14.14
N LEU A 106 8.35 0.22 -13.89
CA LEU A 106 8.66 1.24 -14.89
C LEU A 106 9.65 0.74 -15.96
N LYS A 107 10.43 -0.32 -15.68
CA LYS A 107 11.29 -0.96 -16.69
C LYS A 107 10.50 -1.92 -17.57
N ASN A 108 9.51 -2.60 -16.99
CA ASN A 108 8.70 -3.56 -17.72
C ASN A 108 7.21 -3.31 -17.46
N PRO A 109 6.57 -2.42 -18.23
CA PRO A 109 5.15 -2.06 -18.05
C PRO A 109 4.17 -3.24 -18.16
N ASN A 110 4.61 -4.41 -18.66
CA ASN A 110 3.79 -5.62 -18.66
C ASN A 110 3.74 -6.31 -17.28
N GLN A 111 4.61 -5.91 -16.34
CA GLN A 111 4.62 -6.38 -14.95
C GLN A 111 3.88 -5.39 -14.05
N THR A 112 2.56 -5.53 -14.04
CA THR A 112 1.67 -4.71 -13.21
C THR A 112 0.90 -5.59 -12.24
N THR A 113 0.96 -5.24 -10.96
CA THR A 113 0.15 -5.85 -9.90
C THR A 113 -1.00 -4.92 -9.56
N ARG A 114 -2.22 -5.45 -9.51
CA ARG A 114 -3.41 -4.65 -9.19
C ARG A 114 -4.28 -5.35 -8.17
N ALA A 115 -4.80 -4.58 -7.23
CA ALA A 115 -5.86 -5.01 -6.33
C ALA A 115 -7.06 -4.07 -6.44
N GLN A 116 -8.27 -4.61 -6.37
CA GLN A 116 -9.51 -3.83 -6.34
C GLN A 116 -10.52 -4.49 -5.40
N ILE A 117 -11.31 -3.68 -4.71
CA ILE A 117 -12.45 -4.15 -3.93
C ILE A 117 -13.46 -4.77 -4.90
N LYS A 118 -13.72 -6.08 -4.73
CA LYS A 118 -14.79 -6.78 -5.44
C LYS A 118 -16.14 -6.60 -4.75
N LYS A 119 -16.16 -6.75 -3.43
CA LYS A 119 -17.37 -6.66 -2.61
C LYS A 119 -17.04 -6.37 -1.16
N THR A 120 -17.89 -5.58 -0.51
CA THR A 120 -17.83 -5.31 0.93
C THR A 120 -19.16 -5.67 1.56
N VAL A 121 -19.13 -6.40 2.68
CA VAL A 121 -20.34 -6.80 3.42
C VAL A 121 -20.11 -6.50 4.90
N LYS A 122 -21.06 -5.80 5.54
CA LYS A 122 -21.05 -5.54 6.99
C LYS A 122 -21.94 -6.58 7.68
N LEU A 123 -21.34 -7.46 8.47
CA LEU A 123 -22.03 -8.57 9.13
C LEU A 123 -21.94 -8.45 10.66
N PRO A 124 -23.00 -8.84 11.40
CA PRO A 124 -22.96 -8.87 12.86
C PRO A 124 -22.15 -10.08 13.36
N TYR A 125 -20.83 -9.90 13.54
CA TYR A 125 -19.88 -10.96 13.89
C TYR A 125 -20.36 -11.84 15.06
N TRP A 126 -20.74 -11.25 16.20
CA TRP A 126 -21.14 -12.00 17.39
C TRP A 126 -22.39 -12.89 17.21
N LYS A 127 -23.15 -12.69 16.13
CA LYS A 127 -24.29 -13.56 15.77
C LYS A 127 -23.93 -14.60 14.71
N LEU A 128 -22.87 -14.36 13.94
CA LEU A 128 -22.52 -15.08 12.72
C LEU A 128 -21.07 -15.61 12.75
N ASN A 129 -20.60 -16.04 13.92
CA ASN A 129 -19.27 -16.60 14.13
C ASN A 129 -19.31 -18.09 14.49
N ASN A 130 -20.41 -18.79 14.18
CA ASN A 130 -20.56 -20.22 14.45
C ASN A 130 -20.10 -21.06 13.26
N LEU A 131 -19.88 -22.35 13.51
CA LEU A 131 -19.58 -23.33 12.45
C LEU A 131 -20.75 -23.37 11.45
N GLY A 132 -20.49 -23.22 10.15
CA GLY A 132 -21.50 -23.10 9.10
C GLY A 132 -21.77 -21.66 8.63
N ASP A 133 -21.30 -20.64 9.35
CA ASP A 133 -21.37 -19.24 8.92
C ASP A 133 -20.30 -18.90 7.86
N GLU A 134 -19.40 -19.82 7.51
CA GLU A 134 -18.45 -19.65 6.40
C GLU A 134 -19.11 -19.32 5.05
N ARG A 135 -20.40 -19.66 4.85
CA ARG A 135 -21.19 -19.26 3.66
C ARG A 135 -21.17 -17.76 3.37
N PHE A 136 -20.97 -16.92 4.39
CA PHE A 136 -20.86 -15.47 4.19
C PHE A 136 -19.56 -15.09 3.50
N ARG A 137 -18.50 -15.89 3.64
CA ARG A 137 -17.26 -15.76 2.86
C ARG A 137 -17.50 -16.05 1.39
N ASP A 138 -18.30 -17.07 1.06
CA ASP A 138 -18.65 -17.39 -0.34
C ASP A 138 -19.34 -16.23 -1.03
N SER A 139 -20.12 -15.45 -0.27
CA SER A 139 -20.78 -14.25 -0.77
C SER A 139 -19.81 -13.15 -1.25
N LEU A 140 -18.52 -13.22 -0.90
CA LEU A 140 -17.49 -12.23 -1.23
C LEU A 140 -16.86 -12.44 -2.61
N GLY A 141 -17.14 -13.54 -3.30
CA GLY A 141 -16.61 -13.80 -4.65
C GLY A 141 -15.09 -13.95 -4.67
N LEU A 142 -14.55 -14.63 -3.66
CA LEU A 142 -13.14 -15.01 -3.57
C LEU A 142 -12.93 -16.27 -4.44
N ASN A 143 -11.96 -16.23 -5.35
CA ASN A 143 -11.59 -17.38 -6.18
C ASN A 143 -10.60 -18.27 -5.44
#